data_AF-A0A958J2Y0-F1
#
_entry.id   AF-A0A958J2Y0-F1
#
_cell.length_a   1.000
_cell.length_b   1.000
_cell.length_c   1.000
_cell.angle_alpha   90.00
_cell.angle_beta   90.00
_cell.angle_gamma   90.00
#
_symmetry.space_group_name_H-M   'P 1'
#
loop_
_entity.id
_entity.type
_entity.pdbx_description
1 polymer ?
#
loop_
_entity_poly.entity_id
_entity_poly.type
_entity_poly.pdbx_seq_one_letter_code
_entity_poly.pdbx_strand_id
1 'polypeptide(L)'
;MGYRQKLIRIVTFLGGIYFFLEFVLPPDFFGIEIGAYHDQITTGFRTIGAMAIGLGIINLLMIHGGRFIFKRSGWQYGLVLLSSMFLMGIMAALDWSANSQVSQEADSFFHMRDFALKIANDHSQAVKDVPPLAKRLEALQTTLQSDVALLEKQRANWDFSRIPENDRASVLIESAEQDLSAAIELVKASLSELTALQEVSDQIVYLPKLAGAAESVGVLVRQILNQQYQFSDQKLFYEFLYSGIFIALGSAMFSLLGFYIASAAYRAFRIRSTESGLMLLAALLVMLGQIPFGIWLWAGLPDVRLWILEVPNSAAFRAVTFGAAVAGLVMAFRMWFSIESESFGSDKGES
;
A
#
# COMPACT_ATOMS: atom_id res chain seq x y z
N MET A 1 -29.40 -18.45 21.78
CA MET A 1 -28.12 -18.58 21.05
C MET A 1 -28.27 -18.58 19.51
N GLY A 2 -29.34 -19.10 18.91
CA GLY A 2 -29.42 -19.26 17.44
C GLY A 2 -29.60 -17.99 16.58
N TYR A 3 -30.00 -16.84 17.13
CA TYR A 3 -30.21 -15.62 16.31
C TYR A 3 -28.90 -15.05 15.75
N ARG A 4 -27.79 -15.14 16.51
CA ARG A 4 -26.48 -14.62 16.10
C ARG A 4 -25.92 -15.38 14.90
N GLN A 5 -25.99 -16.72 14.96
CA GLN A 5 -25.55 -17.58 13.87
C GLN A 5 -26.41 -17.38 12.60
N LYS A 6 -27.74 -17.26 12.75
CA LYS A 6 -28.63 -16.94 11.62
C LYS A 6 -28.29 -15.59 10.99
N LEU A 7 -28.05 -14.57 11.81
CA LEU A 7 -27.68 -13.24 11.35
C LEU A 7 -26.36 -13.27 10.56
N ILE A 8 -25.32 -13.91 11.10
CA ILE A 8 -24.02 -14.05 10.42
C ILE A 8 -24.21 -14.73 9.07
N ARG A 9 -24.90 -15.89 9.03
CA ARG A 9 -25.14 -16.62 7.78
C ARG A 9 -25.86 -15.77 6.73
N ILE A 10 -26.89 -15.02 7.13
CA ILE A 10 -27.63 -14.13 6.21
C ILE A 10 -26.72 -13.03 5.68
N VAL A 11 -25.95 -12.35 6.54
CA VAL A 11 -25.08 -11.26 6.13
C VAL A 11 -23.97 -11.77 5.19
N THR A 12 -23.32 -12.89 5.52
CA THR A 12 -22.28 -13.46 4.66
C THR A 12 -22.86 -13.93 3.32
N PHE A 13 -24.07 -14.49 3.31
CA PHE A 13 -24.76 -14.89 2.09
C PHE A 13 -25.11 -13.69 1.20
N LEU A 14 -25.70 -12.64 1.77
CA LEU A 14 -26.05 -11.42 1.03
C LEU A 14 -24.81 -10.73 0.43
N GLY A 15 -23.71 -10.69 1.17
CA GLY A 15 -22.43 -10.20 0.66
C GLY A 15 -21.89 -11.05 -0.50
N GLY A 16 -21.91 -12.38 -0.35
CA GLY A 16 -21.43 -13.30 -1.38
C GLY A 16 -22.28 -13.28 -2.65
N ILE A 17 -23.61 -13.27 -2.53
CA ILE A 17 -24.51 -13.22 -3.68
C ILE A 17 -24.42 -11.87 -4.41
N TYR A 18 -24.22 -10.76 -3.69
CA TYR A 18 -24.02 -9.44 -4.29
C TYR A 18 -22.83 -9.46 -5.26
N PHE A 19 -21.64 -9.87 -4.79
CA PHE A 19 -20.45 -9.92 -5.65
C PHE A 19 -20.57 -10.95 -6.77
N PHE A 20 -21.25 -12.08 -6.52
CA PHE A 20 -21.51 -13.07 -7.55
C PHE A 20 -22.40 -12.49 -8.66
N LEU A 21 -23.50 -11.83 -8.31
CA LEU A 21 -24.42 -11.22 -9.27
C LEU A 21 -23.73 -10.07 -10.01
N GLU A 22 -22.94 -9.25 -9.33
CA GLU A 22 -22.15 -8.19 -9.95
C GLU A 22 -21.14 -8.73 -10.97
N PHE A 23 -20.53 -9.88 -10.70
CA PHE A 23 -19.58 -10.51 -11.62
C PHE A 23 -20.25 -11.18 -12.83
N VAL A 24 -21.43 -11.76 -12.63
CA VAL A 24 -22.11 -12.58 -13.65
C VAL A 24 -23.02 -11.75 -14.56
N LEU A 25 -23.67 -10.72 -14.01
CA LEU A 25 -24.65 -9.91 -14.74
C LEU A 25 -23.99 -8.72 -15.43
N PRO A 26 -24.53 -8.27 -16.58
CA PRO A 26 -24.12 -7.01 -17.18
C PRO A 26 -24.45 -5.81 -16.27
N PRO A 27 -23.74 -4.67 -16.40
CA PRO A 27 -23.93 -3.48 -15.54
C PRO A 27 -25.37 -2.93 -15.53
N ASP A 28 -26.05 -3.00 -16.67
CA ASP A 28 -27.50 -2.77 -16.76
C ASP A 28 -28.17 -4.11 -17.01
N PHE A 29 -28.93 -4.58 -16.01
CA PHE A 29 -29.69 -5.82 -16.08
C PHE A 29 -31.17 -5.51 -15.85
N PHE A 30 -31.95 -5.50 -16.93
CA PHE A 30 -33.38 -5.16 -16.92
C PHE A 30 -33.71 -3.78 -16.32
N GLY A 31 -32.88 -2.76 -16.57
CA GLY A 31 -33.09 -1.41 -16.06
C GLY A 31 -32.71 -1.23 -14.59
N ILE A 32 -32.04 -2.24 -14.00
CA ILE A 32 -31.42 -2.16 -12.69
C ILE A 32 -29.92 -2.06 -12.90
N GLU A 33 -29.33 -0.97 -12.39
CA GLU A 33 -27.87 -0.79 -12.40
C GLU A 33 -27.21 -1.71 -11.36
N ILE A 34 -26.70 -2.84 -11.84
CA ILE A 34 -25.93 -3.77 -11.04
C ILE A 34 -24.57 -3.14 -10.76
N GLY A 35 -24.24 -2.97 -9.48
CA GLY A 35 -22.99 -2.32 -9.05
C GLY A 35 -23.14 -0.88 -8.57
N ALA A 36 -24.35 -0.30 -8.58
CA ALA A 36 -24.59 1.07 -8.09
C ALA A 36 -24.14 1.32 -6.63
N TYR A 37 -24.03 0.25 -5.83
CA TYR A 37 -23.58 0.29 -4.44
C TYR A 37 -22.20 -0.36 -4.20
N HIS A 38 -21.44 -0.64 -5.27
CA HIS A 38 -20.17 -1.36 -5.19
C HIS A 38 -19.21 -0.67 -4.22
N ASP A 39 -19.00 0.64 -4.36
CA ASP A 39 -18.04 1.38 -3.56
C ASP A 39 -18.42 1.38 -2.07
N GLN A 40 -19.71 1.53 -1.75
CA GLN A 40 -20.20 1.51 -0.37
C GLN A 40 -20.05 0.13 0.26
N ILE A 41 -20.41 -0.93 -0.47
CA ILE A 41 -20.29 -2.31 -0.02
C ILE A 41 -18.80 -2.66 0.17
N THR A 42 -17.96 -2.39 -0.84
CA THR A 42 -16.51 -2.60 -0.79
C THR A 42 -15.85 -1.81 0.34
N THR A 43 -16.31 -0.59 0.61
CA THR A 43 -15.84 0.20 1.78
C THR A 43 -16.23 -0.47 3.10
N GLY A 44 -17.48 -0.93 3.24
CA GLY A 44 -17.91 -1.69 4.41
C GLY A 44 -17.08 -2.96 4.64
N PHE A 45 -16.79 -3.72 3.58
CA PHE A 45 -15.90 -4.88 3.64
C PHE A 45 -14.47 -4.52 4.04
N ARG A 46 -13.92 -3.42 3.51
CA ARG A 46 -12.59 -2.91 3.92
C ARG A 46 -12.56 -2.55 5.41
N THR A 47 -13.61 -1.93 5.94
CA THR A 47 -13.72 -1.62 7.38
C THR A 47 -13.78 -2.89 8.23
N ILE A 48 -14.58 -3.89 7.83
CA ILE A 48 -14.64 -5.18 8.53
C ILE A 48 -13.30 -5.92 8.45
N GLY A 49 -12.64 -5.89 7.29
CA GLY A 49 -11.31 -6.45 7.08
C GLY A 49 -10.26 -5.81 7.99
N ALA A 50 -10.29 -4.48 8.15
CA ALA A 50 -9.42 -3.77 9.08
C ALA A 50 -9.64 -4.21 10.54
N MET A 51 -10.90 -4.38 10.96
CA MET A 51 -11.21 -4.92 12.29
C MET A 51 -10.74 -6.38 12.45
N ALA A 52 -10.86 -7.20 11.40
CA ALA A 52 -10.41 -8.58 11.41
C ALA A 52 -8.89 -8.70 11.57
N ILE A 53 -8.10 -7.78 11.00
CA ILE A 53 -6.66 -7.68 11.26
C ILE A 53 -6.41 -7.45 12.76
N GLY A 54 -7.14 -6.53 13.38
CA GLY A 54 -7.06 -6.28 14.82
C GLY A 54 -7.38 -7.53 15.66
N LEU A 55 -8.46 -8.24 15.32
CA LEU A 55 -8.80 -9.52 15.96
C LEU A 55 -7.71 -10.59 15.76
N GLY A 56 -7.08 -10.63 14.58
CA GLY A 56 -5.96 -11.52 14.28
C GLY A 56 -4.76 -11.26 15.19
N ILE A 57 -4.39 -9.98 15.38
CA ILE A 57 -3.31 -9.58 16.29
C ILE A 57 -3.67 -9.97 17.74
N ILE A 58 -4.89 -9.67 18.19
CA ILE A 58 -5.36 -10.05 19.54
C ILE A 58 -5.30 -11.57 19.74
N ASN A 59 -5.71 -12.35 18.74
CA ASN A 59 -5.65 -13.81 18.79
C ASN A 59 -4.22 -14.34 18.93
N LEU A 60 -3.28 -13.79 18.16
CA LEU A 60 -1.86 -14.14 18.28
C LEU A 60 -1.31 -13.80 19.68
N LEU A 61 -1.66 -12.62 20.21
CA LEU A 61 -1.28 -12.20 21.56
C LEU A 61 -1.85 -13.13 22.63
N MET A 62 -3.13 -13.49 22.55
CA MET A 62 -3.75 -14.38 23.53
C MET A 62 -3.13 -15.78 23.50
N ILE A 63 -2.98 -16.38 22.32
CA ILE A 63 -2.48 -17.75 22.19
C ILE A 63 -1.00 -17.82 22.54
N HIS A 64 -0.16 -17.00 21.93
CA HIS A 64 1.28 -17.07 22.11
C HIS A 64 1.74 -16.37 23.40
N GLY A 65 1.08 -15.28 23.79
CA GLY A 65 1.33 -14.61 25.07
C GLY A 65 0.90 -15.46 26.25
N GLY A 66 -0.24 -16.16 26.16
CA GLY A 66 -0.64 -17.14 27.17
C GLY A 66 0.38 -18.28 27.33
N ARG A 67 0.91 -18.82 26.23
CA ARG A 67 1.98 -19.85 26.30
C ARG A 67 3.24 -19.32 26.99
N PHE A 68 3.61 -18.07 26.76
CA PHE A 68 4.74 -17.42 27.41
C PHE A 68 4.51 -17.23 28.92
N ILE A 69 3.38 -16.61 29.32
CA ILE A 69 3.04 -16.34 30.72
C ILE A 69 2.96 -17.64 31.52
N PHE A 70 2.31 -18.66 30.96
CA PHE A 70 2.12 -19.95 31.63
C PHE A 70 3.24 -20.96 31.33
N LYS A 71 4.36 -20.55 30.73
CA LYS A 71 5.53 -21.38 30.36
C LYS A 71 5.16 -22.74 29.75
N ARG A 72 4.17 -22.76 28.86
CA ARG A 72 3.71 -23.99 28.19
C ARG A 72 4.75 -24.47 27.17
N SER A 73 4.68 -25.73 26.76
CA SER A 73 5.59 -26.29 25.74
C SER A 73 5.60 -25.43 24.47
N GLY A 74 6.80 -25.13 23.95
CA GLY A 74 6.99 -24.28 22.78
C GLY A 74 6.84 -22.77 23.03
N TRP A 75 6.89 -22.30 24.28
CA TRP A 75 6.78 -20.86 24.60
C TRP A 75 7.84 -19.99 23.92
N GLN A 76 9.04 -20.53 23.68
CA GLN A 76 10.16 -19.82 23.06
C GLN A 76 9.80 -19.31 21.66
N TYR A 77 9.15 -20.15 20.85
CA TYR A 77 8.68 -19.76 19.51
C TYR A 77 7.62 -18.66 19.58
N GLY A 78 6.72 -18.73 20.57
CA GLY A 78 5.73 -17.69 20.82
C GLY A 78 6.38 -16.36 21.21
N LEU A 79 7.41 -16.39 22.05
CA LEU A 79 8.15 -15.18 22.43
C LEU A 79 8.85 -14.55 21.22
N VAL A 80 9.53 -15.35 20.40
CA VAL A 80 10.19 -14.87 19.18
C VAL A 80 9.18 -14.26 18.21
N LEU A 81 8.05 -14.93 17.98
CA LEU A 81 6.99 -14.40 17.13
C LEU A 81 6.49 -13.04 17.62
N LEU A 82 6.17 -12.94 18.91
CA LEU A 82 5.63 -11.70 19.48
C LEU A 82 6.68 -10.58 19.49
N SER A 83 7.93 -10.87 19.86
CA SER A 83 8.99 -9.86 19.87
C SER A 83 9.29 -9.34 18.47
N SER A 84 9.35 -10.22 17.45
CA SER A 84 9.52 -9.81 16.06
C SER A 84 8.33 -8.99 15.55
N MET A 85 7.10 -9.38 15.89
CA MET A 85 5.89 -8.64 15.50
C MET A 85 5.87 -7.23 16.10
N PHE A 86 6.19 -7.09 17.39
CA PHE A 86 6.26 -5.79 18.05
C PHE A 86 7.41 -4.94 17.54
N LEU A 87 8.60 -5.53 17.38
CA LEU A 87 9.76 -4.83 16.82
C LEU A 87 9.43 -4.25 15.44
N MET A 88 8.92 -5.10 14.53
CA MET A 88 8.58 -4.66 13.18
C MET A 88 7.43 -3.65 13.17
N GLY A 89 6.40 -3.85 14.00
CA GLY A 89 5.27 -2.92 14.10
C GLY A 89 5.68 -1.54 14.62
N ILE A 90 6.53 -1.49 15.66
CA ILE A 90 7.09 -0.24 16.17
C ILE A 90 7.95 0.42 15.09
N MET A 91 8.84 -0.33 14.44
CA MET A 91 9.70 0.21 13.39
C MET A 91 8.93 0.75 12.20
N ALA A 92 7.87 0.06 11.75
CA ALA A 92 7.00 0.55 10.70
C ALA A 92 6.25 1.84 11.10
N ALA A 93 5.80 1.94 12.36
CA ALA A 93 5.15 3.15 12.86
C ALA A 93 6.12 4.33 12.95
N LEU A 94 7.36 4.09 13.39
CA LEU A 94 8.42 5.09 13.44
C LEU A 94 8.81 5.56 12.04
N ASP A 95 9.00 4.62 11.10
CA ASP A 95 9.30 4.91 9.69
C ASP A 95 8.20 5.75 9.03
N TRP A 96 6.94 5.34 9.22
CA TRP A 96 5.78 6.10 8.75
C TRP A 96 5.72 7.51 9.33
N SER A 97 5.98 7.65 10.64
CA SER A 97 6.00 8.95 11.32
C SER A 97 7.10 9.86 10.76
N ALA A 98 8.32 9.34 10.58
CA ALA A 98 9.44 10.09 10.04
C ALA A 98 9.19 10.54 8.60
N ASN A 99 8.70 9.65 7.74
CA ASN A 99 8.34 9.98 6.36
C ASN A 99 7.19 11.00 6.28
N SER A 100 6.25 10.94 7.23
CA SER A 100 5.13 11.89 7.30
C SER A 100 5.60 13.30 7.70
N GLN A 101 6.61 13.42 8.57
CA GLN A 101 7.19 14.72 8.93
C GLN A 101 7.84 15.41 7.73
N VAL A 102 8.60 14.66 6.92
CA VAL A 102 9.19 15.16 5.66
C VAL A 102 8.13 15.72 4.72
N SER A 103 6.97 15.05 4.62
CA SER A 103 5.87 15.50 3.75
C SER A 103 5.24 16.79 4.28
N GLN A 104 5.00 16.90 5.60
CA GLN A 104 4.36 18.07 6.19
C GLN A 104 5.14 19.37 6.01
N GLU A 105 6.48 19.33 6.14
CA GLU A 105 7.32 20.53 5.97
C GLU A 105 7.26 21.08 4.54
N ALA A 106 7.25 20.20 3.54
CA ALA A 106 7.10 20.60 2.15
C ALA A 106 5.67 21.02 1.80
N ASP A 107 4.67 20.34 2.36
CA ASP A 107 3.25 20.55 2.06
C ASP A 107 2.76 21.96 2.46
N SER A 108 3.37 22.60 3.46
CA SER A 108 3.01 23.99 3.83
C SER A 108 3.19 24.96 2.67
N PHE A 109 4.31 24.87 1.94
CA PHE A 109 4.58 25.72 0.79
C PHE A 109 3.63 25.43 -0.38
N PHE A 110 3.26 24.16 -0.60
CA PHE A 110 2.25 23.79 -1.59
C PHE A 110 0.86 24.32 -1.22
N HIS A 111 0.48 24.28 0.06
CA HIS A 111 -0.76 24.89 0.53
C HIS A 111 -0.75 26.41 0.32
N MET A 112 0.38 27.09 0.57
CA MET A 112 0.50 28.53 0.32
C MET A 112 0.45 28.88 -1.17
N ARG A 113 1.08 28.08 -2.03
CA ARG A 113 0.92 28.16 -3.50
C ARG A 113 -0.55 28.06 -3.89
N ASP A 114 -1.22 27.01 -3.44
CA ASP A 114 -2.64 26.75 -3.78
C ASP A 114 -3.54 27.86 -3.25
N PHE A 115 -3.27 28.36 -2.05
CA PHE A 115 -4.01 29.47 -1.48
C PHE A 115 -3.80 30.78 -2.26
N ALA A 116 -2.57 31.08 -2.69
CA ALA A 116 -2.27 32.24 -3.53
C ALA A 116 -3.00 32.17 -4.89
N LEU A 117 -2.93 31.02 -5.57
CA LEU A 117 -3.64 30.78 -6.84
C LEU A 117 -5.15 30.85 -6.65
N LYS A 118 -5.66 30.32 -5.54
CA LYS A 118 -7.07 30.36 -5.19
C LYS A 118 -7.56 31.80 -4.96
N ILE A 119 -6.78 32.64 -4.29
CA ILE A 119 -7.09 34.08 -4.14
C ILE A 119 -7.20 34.76 -5.50
N ALA A 120 -6.23 34.53 -6.38
CA ALA A 120 -6.23 35.11 -7.73
C ALA A 120 -7.46 34.66 -8.55
N ASN A 121 -7.76 33.36 -8.52
CA ASN A 121 -8.89 32.80 -9.24
C ASN A 121 -10.24 33.31 -8.68
N ASP A 122 -10.42 33.32 -7.36
CA ASP A 122 -11.67 33.75 -6.73
C ASP A 122 -11.97 35.23 -7.03
N HIS A 123 -10.94 36.07 -7.11
CA HIS A 123 -11.10 37.46 -7.52
C HIS A 123 -11.51 37.57 -8.99
N SER A 124 -10.86 36.83 -9.89
CA SER A 124 -11.18 36.83 -11.32
C SER A 124 -12.61 36.38 -11.63
N GLN A 125 -13.14 35.45 -10.82
CA GLN A 125 -14.48 34.88 -10.97
C GLN A 125 -15.54 35.60 -10.12
N ALA A 126 -15.18 36.66 -9.40
CA ALA A 126 -16.07 37.39 -8.49
C ALA A 126 -16.87 36.47 -7.55
N VAL A 127 -16.20 35.45 -7.01
CA VAL A 127 -16.82 34.43 -6.15
C VAL A 127 -17.40 35.09 -4.90
N LYS A 128 -18.67 34.79 -4.60
CA LYS A 128 -19.36 35.26 -3.39
C LYS A 128 -19.07 34.33 -2.21
N ASP A 129 -19.29 34.82 -0.99
CA ASP A 129 -19.15 34.06 0.27
C ASP A 129 -17.71 33.61 0.61
N VAL A 130 -16.71 34.35 0.12
CA VAL A 130 -15.31 34.19 0.54
C VAL A 130 -14.89 35.29 1.52
N PRO A 131 -13.92 35.01 2.42
CA PRO A 131 -13.37 36.06 3.28
C PRO A 131 -12.82 37.25 2.49
N PRO A 132 -12.78 38.46 3.08
CA PRO A 132 -12.28 39.66 2.41
C PRO A 132 -10.87 39.48 1.85
N LEU A 133 -10.62 40.02 0.66
CA LEU A 133 -9.35 39.91 -0.06
C LEU A 133 -8.15 40.32 0.81
N ALA A 134 -8.24 41.49 1.47
CA ALA A 134 -7.16 42.00 2.33
C ALA A 134 -6.78 41.01 3.45
N LYS A 135 -7.78 40.39 4.10
CA LYS A 135 -7.54 39.40 5.18
C LYS A 135 -6.88 38.13 4.65
N ARG A 136 -7.25 37.69 3.44
CA ARG A 136 -6.65 36.50 2.80
C ARG A 136 -5.20 36.78 2.39
N LEU A 137 -4.91 37.96 1.86
CA LEU A 137 -3.56 38.39 1.49
C LEU A 137 -2.67 38.55 2.73
N GLU A 138 -3.18 39.18 3.78
CA GLU A 138 -2.49 39.29 5.06
C GLU A 138 -2.16 37.91 5.66
N ALA A 139 -3.11 36.97 5.63
CA ALA A 139 -2.88 35.60 6.09
C ALA A 139 -1.82 34.88 5.24
N LEU A 140 -1.90 34.97 3.90
CA LEU A 140 -0.91 34.39 2.99
C LEU A 140 0.48 34.95 3.26
N GLN A 141 0.62 36.27 3.35
CA GLN A 141 1.90 36.93 3.58
C GLN A 141 2.48 36.55 4.94
N THR A 142 1.68 36.63 6.01
CA THR A 142 2.12 36.32 7.37
C THR A 142 2.55 34.86 7.51
N THR A 143 1.74 33.93 7.00
CA THR A 143 2.06 32.49 7.06
C THR A 143 3.28 32.17 6.22
N LEU A 144 3.38 32.67 4.98
CA LEU A 144 4.53 32.38 4.13
C LEU A 144 5.83 33.00 4.69
N GLN A 145 5.78 34.20 5.27
CA GLN A 145 6.93 34.79 5.99
C GLN A 145 7.36 33.94 7.19
N SER A 146 6.38 33.46 7.98
CA SER A 146 6.64 32.57 9.11
C SER A 146 7.25 31.25 8.67
N ASP A 147 6.74 30.63 7.61
CA ASP A 147 7.21 29.35 7.09
C ASP A 147 8.63 29.46 6.52
N VAL A 148 8.94 30.55 5.81
CA VAL A 148 10.31 30.83 5.34
C VAL A 148 11.27 30.98 6.53
N ALA A 149 10.90 31.75 7.56
CA ALA A 149 11.74 31.93 8.74
C ALA A 149 11.94 30.62 9.52
N LEU A 150 10.88 29.79 9.62
CA LEU A 150 10.96 28.47 10.23
C LEU A 150 11.88 27.54 9.43
N LEU A 151 11.74 27.53 8.10
CA LEU A 151 12.57 26.73 7.21
C LEU A 151 14.05 27.10 7.36
N GLU A 152 14.40 28.39 7.37
CA GLU A 152 15.79 28.83 7.55
C GLU A 152 16.36 28.39 8.89
N LYS A 153 15.54 28.40 9.96
CA LYS A 153 15.94 27.88 11.27
C LYS A 153 16.11 26.35 11.26
N GLN A 154 15.23 25.62 10.59
CA GLN A 154 15.28 24.16 10.50
C GLN A 154 16.46 23.69 9.65
N ARG A 155 16.74 24.39 8.55
CA ARG A 155 17.85 24.13 7.62
C ARG A 155 19.20 24.02 8.33
N ALA A 156 19.43 24.82 9.37
CA ALA A 156 20.65 24.77 10.16
C ALA A 156 20.85 23.45 10.94
N ASN A 157 19.79 22.67 11.13
CA ASN A 157 19.81 21.39 11.84
C ASN A 157 19.70 20.18 10.89
N TRP A 158 19.68 20.38 9.57
CA TRP A 158 19.69 19.29 8.61
C TRP A 158 21.02 18.54 8.69
N ASP A 159 20.96 17.22 8.77
CA ASP A 159 22.12 16.35 8.96
C ASP A 159 22.29 15.43 7.75
N PHE A 160 23.35 15.70 6.98
CA PHE A 160 23.73 14.91 5.81
C PHE A 160 24.96 14.02 6.07
N SER A 161 25.42 13.90 7.32
CA SER A 161 26.65 13.17 7.66
C SER A 161 26.63 11.67 7.31
N ARG A 162 25.43 11.10 7.19
CA ARG A 162 25.23 9.69 6.81
C ARG A 162 25.30 9.44 5.31
N ILE A 163 25.30 10.51 4.51
CA ILE A 163 25.30 10.41 3.04
C ILE A 163 26.76 10.34 2.58
N PRO A 164 27.18 9.27 1.87
CA PRO A 164 28.56 9.16 1.41
C PRO A 164 28.91 10.29 0.43
N GLU A 165 30.10 10.91 0.56
CA GLU A 165 30.52 12.03 -0.30
C GLU A 165 30.48 11.70 -1.80
N ASN A 166 30.82 10.45 -2.16
CA ASN A 166 30.82 9.99 -3.56
C ASN A 166 29.45 9.43 -4.03
N ASP A 167 28.41 9.51 -3.19
CA ASP A 167 27.07 9.08 -3.55
C ASP A 167 26.40 10.11 -4.47
N ARG A 168 25.52 9.65 -5.36
CA ARG A 168 24.71 10.53 -6.22
C ARG A 168 23.83 11.47 -5.38
N ALA A 169 23.38 11.03 -4.22
CA ALA A 169 22.57 11.84 -3.30
C ALA A 169 23.30 13.10 -2.83
N SER A 170 24.62 13.04 -2.60
CA SER A 170 25.42 14.20 -2.17
C SER A 170 25.43 15.31 -3.21
N VAL A 171 25.64 14.96 -4.49
CA VAL A 171 25.59 15.91 -5.62
C VAL A 171 24.18 16.51 -5.79
N LEU A 172 23.15 15.68 -5.61
CA LEU A 172 21.76 16.12 -5.70
C LEU A 172 21.36 17.07 -4.56
N ILE A 173 21.89 16.86 -3.36
CA ILE A 173 21.64 17.76 -2.22
C ILE A 173 22.37 19.08 -2.42
N GLU A 174 23.65 19.05 -2.82
CA GLU A 174 24.42 20.29 -3.03
C GLU A 174 23.74 21.20 -4.06
N SER A 175 23.35 20.64 -5.20
CA SER A 175 22.59 21.38 -6.22
C SER A 175 21.24 21.88 -5.71
N ALA A 176 20.47 21.03 -5.03
CA ALA A 176 19.18 21.41 -4.48
C ALA A 176 19.28 22.48 -3.38
N GLU A 177 20.33 22.48 -2.56
CA GLU A 177 20.59 23.48 -1.52
C GLU A 177 20.89 24.86 -2.13
N GLN A 178 21.66 24.88 -3.22
CA GLN A 178 21.92 26.11 -3.97
C GLN A 178 20.61 26.66 -4.55
N ASP A 179 19.84 25.81 -5.23
CA ASP A 179 18.56 26.19 -5.82
C ASP A 179 17.53 26.61 -4.76
N LEU A 180 17.54 25.96 -3.59
CA LEU A 180 16.65 26.30 -2.47
C LEU A 180 16.94 27.70 -1.96
N SER A 181 18.22 28.06 -1.85
CA SER A 181 18.64 29.40 -1.42
C SER A 181 18.14 30.46 -2.39
N ALA A 182 18.25 30.21 -3.70
CA ALA A 182 17.71 31.10 -4.72
C ALA A 182 16.18 31.20 -4.66
N ALA A 183 15.48 30.08 -4.46
CA ALA A 183 14.02 30.04 -4.36
C ALA A 183 13.50 30.81 -3.13
N ILE A 184 14.17 30.69 -1.98
CA ILE A 184 13.84 31.44 -0.76
C ILE A 184 13.96 32.95 -1.01
N GLU A 185 15.04 33.41 -1.65
CA GLU A 185 15.22 34.82 -1.97
C GLU A 185 14.17 35.33 -2.96
N LEU A 186 13.74 34.50 -3.93
CA LEU A 186 12.62 34.84 -4.82
C LEU A 186 11.29 34.99 -4.06
N VAL A 187 11.03 34.15 -3.06
CA VAL A 187 9.84 34.28 -2.20
C VAL A 187 9.91 35.59 -1.41
N LYS A 188 11.03 35.89 -0.76
CA LYS A 188 11.22 37.14 0.00
C LYS A 188 11.07 38.38 -0.88
N ALA A 189 11.68 38.37 -2.07
CA ALA A 189 11.54 39.46 -3.05
C ALA A 189 10.08 39.64 -3.48
N SER A 190 9.37 38.55 -3.79
CA SER A 190 7.96 38.58 -4.20
C SER A 190 7.04 39.09 -3.08
N LEU A 191 7.31 38.71 -1.83
CA LEU A 191 6.60 39.23 -0.66
C LEU A 191 6.85 40.73 -0.46
N SER A 192 8.10 41.20 -0.66
CA SER A 192 8.43 42.61 -0.55
C SER A 192 7.77 43.44 -1.67
N GLU A 193 7.71 42.92 -2.89
CA GLU A 193 7.00 43.55 -4.02
C GLU A 193 5.50 43.69 -3.72
N LEU A 194 4.87 42.64 -3.17
CA LEU A 194 3.45 42.65 -2.80
C LEU A 194 3.12 43.69 -1.73
N THR A 195 3.94 43.80 -0.68
CA THR A 195 3.72 44.74 0.43
C THR A 195 3.96 46.20 0.01
N ALA A 196 4.74 46.44 -1.04
CA ALA A 196 5.00 47.79 -1.55
C ALA A 196 3.81 48.41 -2.30
N LEU A 197 2.83 47.61 -2.72
CA LEU A 197 1.67 48.06 -3.47
C LEU A 197 0.60 48.66 -2.55
N GLN A 198 0.19 49.89 -2.83
CA GLN A 198 -0.80 50.63 -2.05
C GLN A 198 -2.23 50.09 -2.22
N GLU A 199 -2.58 49.63 -3.42
CA GLU A 199 -3.89 49.04 -3.69
C GLU A 199 -3.86 47.52 -3.60
N VAL A 200 -4.85 46.98 -2.87
CA VAL A 200 -5.02 45.54 -2.66
C VAL A 200 -5.39 44.81 -3.95
N SER A 201 -6.05 45.49 -4.89
CA SER A 201 -6.37 44.99 -6.23
C SER A 201 -5.13 44.70 -7.07
N ASP A 202 -4.11 45.54 -6.99
CA ASP A 202 -2.88 45.42 -7.79
C ASP A 202 -2.02 44.24 -7.33
N GLN A 203 -2.10 43.88 -6.05
CA GLN A 203 -1.39 42.74 -5.46
C GLN A 203 -1.75 41.41 -6.12
N ILE A 204 -2.94 41.30 -6.70
CA ILE A 204 -3.46 40.05 -7.27
C ILE A 204 -2.63 39.59 -8.47
N VAL A 205 -2.13 40.54 -9.28
CA VAL A 205 -1.35 40.26 -10.49
C VAL A 205 -0.04 39.53 -10.16
N TYR A 206 0.48 39.73 -8.94
CA TYR A 206 1.74 39.15 -8.49
C TYR A 206 1.59 37.80 -7.78
N LEU A 207 0.37 37.38 -7.45
CA LEU A 207 0.12 36.11 -6.74
C LEU A 207 0.60 34.87 -7.51
N PRO A 208 0.47 34.74 -8.84
CA PRO A 208 1.02 33.60 -9.57
C PRO A 208 2.55 33.51 -9.48
N LYS A 209 3.25 34.65 -9.49
CA LYS A 209 4.71 34.71 -9.32
C LYS A 209 5.11 34.23 -7.92
N LEU A 210 4.42 34.72 -6.88
CA LEU A 210 4.62 34.27 -5.51
C LEU A 210 4.33 32.76 -5.35
N ALA A 211 3.25 32.28 -5.97
CA ALA A 211 2.87 30.88 -5.95
C ALA A 211 3.96 29.98 -6.57
N GLY A 212 4.50 30.36 -7.73
CA GLY A 212 5.61 29.63 -8.38
C GLY A 212 6.90 29.64 -7.55
N ALA A 213 7.20 30.73 -6.85
CA ALA A 213 8.33 30.79 -5.92
C ALA A 213 8.11 29.86 -4.71
N ALA A 214 6.93 29.86 -4.09
CA ALA A 214 6.58 28.96 -2.99
C ALA A 214 6.61 27.48 -3.44
N GLU A 215 6.10 27.18 -4.63
CA GLU A 215 6.16 25.83 -5.23
C GLU A 215 7.60 25.33 -5.36
N SER A 216 8.50 26.19 -5.84
CA SER A 216 9.91 25.86 -6.02
C SER A 216 10.56 25.51 -4.67
N VAL A 217 10.27 26.29 -3.63
CA VAL A 217 10.73 25.98 -2.26
C VAL A 217 10.18 24.63 -1.79
N GLY A 218 8.86 24.40 -1.91
CA GLY A 218 8.24 23.15 -1.48
C GLY A 218 8.82 21.91 -2.18
N VAL A 219 9.06 21.97 -3.49
CA VAL A 219 9.69 20.88 -4.25
C VAL A 219 11.11 20.59 -3.77
N LEU A 220 11.94 21.64 -3.62
CA LEU A 220 13.34 21.50 -3.24
C LEU A 220 13.50 21.01 -1.79
N VAL A 221 12.70 21.56 -0.86
CA VAL A 221 12.65 21.09 0.53
C VAL A 221 12.27 19.61 0.58
N ARG A 222 11.21 19.21 -0.14
CA ARG A 222 10.81 17.80 -0.21
C ARG A 222 11.92 16.92 -0.75
N GLN A 223 12.61 17.37 -1.80
CA GLN A 223 13.70 16.62 -2.41
C GLN A 223 14.85 16.40 -1.42
N ILE A 224 15.31 17.46 -0.75
CA ILE A 224 16.42 17.40 0.21
C ILE A 224 16.07 16.52 1.40
N LEU A 225 14.92 16.78 2.02
CA LEU A 225 14.47 16.02 3.20
C LEU A 225 14.21 14.55 2.87
N ASN A 226 13.72 14.23 1.67
CA ASN A 226 13.59 12.84 1.23
C ASN A 226 14.95 12.14 1.16
N GLN A 227 15.98 12.81 0.60
CA GLN A 227 17.32 12.23 0.58
C GLN A 227 17.85 12.01 2.00
N GLN A 228 17.77 13.03 2.86
CA GLN A 228 18.15 12.89 4.27
C GLN A 228 17.44 11.72 4.96
N TYR A 229 16.12 11.59 4.76
CA TYR A 229 15.34 10.50 5.33
C TYR A 229 15.77 9.13 4.82
N GLN A 230 16.09 8.97 3.52
CA GLN A 230 16.57 7.69 2.97
C GLN A 230 17.85 7.19 3.66
N PHE A 231 18.74 8.11 4.06
CA PHE A 231 19.99 7.80 4.76
C PHE A 231 19.90 7.94 6.29
N SER A 232 18.69 8.16 6.83
CA SER A 232 18.50 8.26 8.28
C SER A 232 18.67 6.91 8.97
N ASP A 233 19.12 6.94 10.22
CA ASP A 233 19.30 5.72 11.03
C ASP A 233 18.01 4.91 11.16
N GLN A 234 16.87 5.61 11.25
CA GLN A 234 15.55 4.97 11.32
C GLN A 234 15.23 4.19 10.04
N LYS A 235 15.41 4.81 8.86
CA LYS A 235 15.15 4.17 7.57
C LYS A 235 16.11 3.03 7.29
N LEU A 236 17.41 3.22 7.55
CA LEU A 236 18.43 2.18 7.38
C LEU A 236 18.16 0.97 8.28
N PHE A 237 17.76 1.20 9.53
CA PHE A 237 17.42 0.12 10.44
C PHE A 237 16.12 -0.59 10.03
N TYR A 238 15.10 0.14 9.56
CA TYR A 238 13.89 -0.45 8.98
C TYR A 238 14.22 -1.35 7.78
N GLU A 239 15.03 -0.86 6.83
CA GLU A 239 15.44 -1.63 5.65
C GLU A 239 16.27 -2.86 6.02
N PHE A 240 17.13 -2.75 7.03
CA PHE A 240 17.86 -3.91 7.53
C PHE A 240 16.90 -4.98 8.08
N LEU A 241 15.90 -4.61 8.89
CA LEU A 241 14.93 -5.57 9.42
C LEU A 241 14.02 -6.14 8.32
N TYR A 242 13.55 -5.29 7.41
CA TYR A 242 12.61 -5.70 6.37
C TYR A 242 13.32 -6.44 5.24
N SER A 243 14.23 -5.79 4.55
CA SER A 243 14.91 -6.33 3.37
C SER A 243 16.00 -7.33 3.76
N GLY A 244 16.77 -7.04 4.81
CA GLY A 244 17.86 -7.90 5.27
C GLY A 244 17.40 -9.17 5.99
N ILE A 245 16.42 -9.07 6.89
CA ILE A 245 15.95 -10.20 7.69
C ILE A 245 14.65 -10.77 7.10
N PHE A 246 13.56 -10.00 7.05
CA PHE A 246 12.25 -10.52 6.70
C PHE A 246 12.20 -11.11 5.28
N ILE A 247 12.69 -10.39 4.27
CA ILE A 247 12.73 -10.90 2.88
C ILE A 247 13.67 -12.11 2.76
N ALA A 248 14.85 -12.08 3.39
CA ALA A 248 15.82 -13.17 3.32
C ALA A 248 15.30 -14.47 4.01
N LEU A 249 14.64 -14.35 5.16
CA LEU A 249 14.00 -15.49 5.81
C LEU A 249 12.83 -16.01 4.97
N GLY A 250 12.04 -15.11 4.37
CA GLY A 250 10.98 -15.48 3.43
C GLY A 250 11.51 -16.28 2.24
N SER A 251 12.60 -15.82 1.61
CA SER A 251 13.22 -16.53 0.48
C SER A 251 13.78 -17.90 0.89
N ALA A 252 14.36 -18.03 2.09
CA ALA A 252 14.79 -19.31 2.63
C ALA A 252 13.60 -20.28 2.82
N MET A 253 12.48 -19.79 3.37
CA MET A 253 11.25 -20.60 3.51
C MET A 253 10.70 -21.03 2.16
N PHE A 254 10.65 -20.13 1.17
CA PHE A 254 10.22 -20.46 -0.20
C PHE A 254 11.15 -21.44 -0.90
N SER A 255 12.46 -21.31 -0.70
CA SER A 255 13.45 -22.26 -1.23
C SER A 255 13.22 -23.67 -0.67
N LEU A 256 13.02 -23.77 0.65
CA LEU A 256 12.70 -25.03 1.30
C LEU A 256 11.37 -25.62 0.78
N LEU A 257 10.33 -24.79 0.62
CA LEU A 257 9.06 -25.19 0.05
C LEU A 257 9.22 -25.72 -1.38
N GLY A 258 10.04 -25.05 -2.21
CA GLY A 258 10.35 -25.50 -3.57
C GLY A 258 11.00 -26.88 -3.58
N PHE A 259 11.97 -27.13 -2.70
CA PHE A 259 12.59 -28.45 -2.56
C PHE A 259 11.58 -29.52 -2.12
N TYR A 260 10.68 -29.21 -1.18
CA TYR A 260 9.62 -30.13 -0.77
C TYR A 260 8.63 -30.43 -1.90
N ILE A 261 8.22 -29.43 -2.68
CA ILE A 261 7.35 -29.62 -3.84
C ILE A 261 8.04 -30.50 -4.87
N ALA A 262 9.30 -30.23 -5.21
CA ALA A 262 10.05 -31.04 -6.16
C ALA A 262 10.20 -32.49 -5.68
N SER A 263 10.52 -32.70 -4.39
CA SER A 263 10.62 -34.02 -3.77
C SER A 263 9.29 -34.77 -3.77
N ALA A 264 8.20 -34.10 -3.38
CA ALA A 264 6.86 -34.68 -3.38
C ALA A 264 6.37 -35.00 -4.79
N ALA A 265 6.58 -34.10 -5.75
CA ALA A 265 6.29 -34.31 -7.16
C ALA A 265 7.08 -35.51 -7.70
N TYR A 266 8.39 -35.59 -7.46
CA TYR A 266 9.19 -36.75 -7.86
C TYR A 266 8.62 -38.05 -7.28
N ARG A 267 8.26 -38.08 -5.98
CA ARG A 267 7.64 -39.28 -5.37
C ARG A 267 6.26 -39.61 -5.95
N ALA A 268 5.43 -38.61 -6.23
CA ALA A 268 4.09 -38.79 -6.79
C ALA A 268 4.12 -39.20 -8.28
N PHE A 269 5.10 -38.71 -9.03
CA PHE A 269 5.32 -39.00 -10.45
C PHE A 269 6.25 -40.18 -10.71
N ARG A 270 6.87 -40.77 -9.67
CA ARG A 270 7.60 -42.05 -9.76
C ARG A 270 6.61 -43.21 -9.96
N ILE A 271 6.09 -43.23 -11.19
CA ILE A 271 5.60 -44.30 -12.03
C ILE A 271 4.51 -45.20 -11.43
N ARG A 272 3.28 -45.00 -11.93
CA ARG A 272 2.33 -46.09 -12.22
C ARG A 272 1.52 -45.92 -13.51
N SER A 273 1.58 -44.79 -14.23
CA SER A 273 0.75 -44.58 -15.44
C SER A 273 1.37 -43.65 -16.49
N THR A 274 0.91 -43.79 -17.74
CA THR A 274 1.33 -43.00 -18.92
C THR A 274 0.93 -41.53 -18.83
N GLU A 275 -0.19 -41.24 -18.16
CA GLU A 275 -0.75 -39.89 -18.01
C GLU A 275 0.15 -39.02 -17.11
N SER A 276 0.68 -39.59 -16.03
CA SER A 276 1.61 -38.91 -15.12
C SER A 276 2.92 -38.52 -15.82
N GLY A 277 3.40 -39.34 -16.76
CA GLY A 277 4.57 -39.02 -17.56
C GLY A 277 4.34 -37.85 -18.51
N LEU A 278 3.16 -37.78 -19.15
CA LEU A 278 2.78 -36.67 -20.02
C LEU A 278 2.70 -35.34 -19.24
N MET A 279 2.09 -35.37 -18.04
CA MET A 279 2.00 -34.20 -17.17
C MET A 279 3.38 -33.70 -16.73
N LEU A 280 4.29 -34.61 -16.37
CA LEU A 280 5.66 -34.24 -16.00
C LEU A 280 6.42 -33.61 -17.17
N LEU A 281 6.29 -34.18 -18.38
CA LEU A 281 6.92 -33.64 -19.58
C LEU A 281 6.38 -32.24 -19.91
N ALA A 282 5.06 -32.05 -19.87
CA ALA A 282 4.43 -30.75 -20.09
C ALA A 282 4.91 -29.71 -19.06
N ALA A 283 5.01 -30.09 -17.78
CA ALA A 283 5.53 -29.22 -16.72
C ALA A 283 6.99 -28.84 -16.96
N LEU A 284 7.85 -29.80 -17.34
CA LEU A 284 9.25 -29.54 -17.66
C LEU A 284 9.42 -28.60 -18.85
N LEU A 285 8.64 -28.78 -19.92
CA LEU A 285 8.67 -27.91 -21.10
C LEU A 285 8.24 -26.48 -20.76
N VAL A 286 7.17 -26.32 -19.98
CA VAL A 286 6.70 -25.00 -19.51
C VAL A 286 7.74 -24.34 -18.61
N MET A 287 8.34 -25.09 -17.67
CA MET A 287 9.39 -24.56 -16.79
C MET A 287 10.63 -24.11 -17.58
N LEU A 288 11.09 -24.91 -18.55
CA LEU A 288 12.24 -24.56 -19.39
C LEU A 288 11.97 -23.34 -20.27
N GLY A 289 10.75 -23.18 -20.80
CA GLY A 289 10.37 -22.01 -21.59
C GLY A 289 10.14 -20.73 -20.76
N GLN A 290 10.01 -20.84 -19.43
CA GLN A 290 9.78 -19.70 -18.53
C GLN A 290 11.11 -19.01 -18.13
N ILE A 291 12.20 -19.78 -18.08
CA ILE A 291 13.51 -19.29 -17.64
C ILE A 291 14.19 -18.56 -18.82
N PRO A 292 14.79 -17.36 -18.61
CA PRO A 292 15.46 -16.60 -19.67
C PRO A 292 16.55 -17.38 -20.43
N PHE A 293 17.10 -18.43 -19.82
CA PHE A 293 18.10 -19.31 -20.41
C PHE A 293 17.58 -20.24 -21.52
N GLY A 294 16.26 -20.48 -21.61
CA GLY A 294 15.68 -21.43 -22.58
C GLY A 294 15.98 -21.08 -24.05
N ILE A 295 16.13 -19.78 -24.35
CA ILE A 295 16.44 -19.26 -25.70
C ILE A 295 17.78 -19.82 -26.21
N TRP A 296 18.75 -20.03 -25.32
CA TRP A 296 20.07 -20.56 -25.66
C TRP A 296 20.04 -22.07 -25.99
N LEU A 297 19.03 -22.80 -25.51
CA LEU A 297 18.88 -24.23 -25.78
C LEU A 297 18.11 -24.47 -27.09
N TRP A 298 16.97 -23.82 -27.23
CA TRP A 298 16.16 -23.84 -28.45
C TRP A 298 15.23 -22.62 -28.49
N ALA A 299 15.34 -21.82 -29.55
CA ALA A 299 14.57 -20.58 -29.71
C ALA A 299 13.04 -20.78 -29.73
N GLY A 300 12.54 -21.99 -30.03
CA GLY A 300 11.11 -22.29 -30.03
C GLY A 300 10.52 -22.74 -28.69
N LEU A 301 11.33 -22.89 -27.63
CA LEU A 301 10.82 -23.27 -26.29
C LEU A 301 9.80 -22.26 -25.73
N PRO A 302 10.00 -20.93 -25.84
CA PRO A 302 9.00 -19.97 -25.39
C PRO A 302 7.65 -20.14 -26.08
N ASP A 303 7.65 -20.41 -27.39
CA ASP A 303 6.42 -20.59 -28.18
C ASP A 303 5.65 -21.85 -27.76
N VAL A 304 6.37 -22.95 -27.51
CA VAL A 304 5.75 -24.19 -26.99
C VAL A 304 5.15 -23.96 -25.61
N ARG A 305 5.87 -23.25 -24.72
CA ARG A 305 5.33 -22.85 -23.42
C ARG A 305 4.06 -22.02 -23.58
N LEU A 306 4.08 -20.99 -24.44
CA LEU A 306 2.93 -20.11 -24.67
C LEU A 306 1.74 -20.91 -25.20
N TRP A 307 1.95 -21.78 -26.18
CA TRP A 307 0.89 -22.63 -26.71
C TRP A 307 0.26 -23.52 -25.64
N ILE A 308 1.07 -24.17 -24.77
CA ILE A 308 0.57 -24.98 -23.64
C ILE A 308 -0.24 -24.11 -22.67
N LEU A 309 0.23 -22.90 -22.35
CA LEU A 309 -0.42 -22.02 -21.38
C LEU A 309 -1.71 -21.38 -21.91
N GLU A 310 -1.75 -21.03 -23.20
CA GLU A 310 -2.84 -20.30 -23.83
C GLU A 310 -3.95 -21.20 -24.36
N VAL A 311 -3.63 -22.42 -24.83
CA VAL A 311 -4.63 -23.29 -25.46
C VAL A 311 -5.19 -24.29 -24.44
N PRO A 312 -4.50 -25.38 -24.05
CA PRO A 312 -5.07 -26.37 -23.15
C PRO A 312 -5.20 -25.86 -21.71
N ASN A 313 -4.21 -25.11 -21.19
CA ASN A 313 -4.27 -24.62 -19.81
C ASN A 313 -5.36 -23.57 -19.62
N SER A 314 -5.55 -22.63 -20.55
CA SER A 314 -6.64 -21.64 -20.43
C SER A 314 -8.02 -22.30 -20.54
N ALA A 315 -8.19 -23.30 -21.42
CA ALA A 315 -9.43 -24.06 -21.54
C ALA A 315 -9.73 -24.83 -20.25
N ALA A 316 -8.73 -25.54 -19.71
CA ALA A 316 -8.84 -26.26 -18.45
C ALA A 316 -9.14 -25.32 -17.28
N PHE A 317 -8.44 -24.19 -17.19
CA PHE A 317 -8.66 -23.19 -16.15
C PHE A 317 -10.09 -22.64 -16.22
N ARG A 318 -10.59 -22.27 -17.41
CA ARG A 318 -11.98 -21.83 -17.59
C ARG A 318 -12.99 -22.88 -17.10
N ALA A 319 -12.78 -24.16 -17.45
CA ALA A 319 -13.64 -25.24 -17.00
C ALA A 319 -13.60 -25.41 -15.47
N VAL A 320 -12.41 -25.37 -14.86
CA VAL A 320 -12.21 -25.45 -13.41
C VAL A 320 -12.85 -24.26 -12.69
N THR A 321 -12.60 -23.03 -13.16
CA THR A 321 -13.17 -21.82 -12.56
C THR A 321 -14.69 -21.82 -12.65
N PHE A 322 -15.25 -22.23 -13.79
CA PHE A 322 -16.69 -22.39 -13.93
C PHE A 322 -17.23 -23.43 -12.95
N GLY A 323 -16.60 -24.61 -12.88
CA GLY A 323 -16.97 -25.66 -11.94
C GLY A 323 -16.86 -25.21 -10.48
N ALA A 324 -15.81 -24.48 -10.12
CA ALA A 324 -15.60 -23.92 -8.80
C ALA A 324 -16.64 -22.84 -8.46
N ALA A 325 -17.03 -22.00 -9.41
CA ALA A 325 -18.09 -21.02 -9.24
C ALA A 325 -19.43 -21.70 -8.96
N VAL A 326 -19.77 -22.76 -9.72
CA VAL A 326 -20.97 -23.57 -9.48
C VAL A 326 -20.89 -24.28 -8.12
N ALA A 327 -19.74 -24.87 -7.77
CA ALA A 327 -19.55 -25.50 -6.47
C ALA A 327 -19.66 -24.51 -5.31
N GLY A 328 -19.12 -23.30 -5.47
CA GLY A 328 -19.24 -22.21 -4.51
C GLY A 328 -20.69 -21.78 -4.30
N LEU A 329 -21.46 -21.66 -5.39
CA LEU A 329 -22.91 -21.40 -5.34
C LEU A 329 -23.64 -22.51 -4.56
N VAL A 330 -23.32 -23.78 -4.84
CA VAL A 330 -23.91 -24.92 -4.13
C VAL A 330 -23.54 -24.90 -2.64
N MET A 331 -22.29 -24.61 -2.28
CA MET A 331 -21.87 -24.49 -0.88
C MET A 331 -22.58 -23.34 -0.18
N ALA A 332 -22.74 -22.18 -0.84
CA ALA A 332 -23.51 -21.06 -0.31
C ALA A 332 -24.96 -21.44 -0.01
N PHE A 333 -25.61 -22.16 -0.94
CA PHE A 333 -26.95 -22.70 -0.72
C PHE A 333 -27.01 -23.72 0.41
N ARG A 334 -26.07 -24.67 0.47
CA ARG A 334 -26.01 -25.69 1.54
C ARG A 334 -25.87 -25.07 2.92
N MET A 335 -25.01 -24.06 3.06
CA MET A 335 -24.86 -23.29 4.31
C MET A 335 -26.14 -22.55 4.69
N TRP A 336 -26.86 -21.97 3.71
CA TRP A 336 -28.12 -21.27 3.94
C TRP A 336 -29.22 -22.21 4.43
N PHE A 337 -29.45 -23.32 3.73
CA PHE A 337 -30.44 -24.31 4.15
C PHE A 337 -30.04 -25.10 5.40
N SER A 338 -28.87 -24.80 5.99
CA SER A 338 -28.35 -25.46 7.19
C SER A 338 -28.32 -26.98 7.05
N ILE A 339 -28.10 -27.48 5.83
CA ILE A 339 -28.00 -28.92 5.53
C ILE A 339 -26.71 -29.49 6.15
N GLU A 340 -25.72 -28.63 6.41
CA GLU A 340 -24.57 -28.95 7.24
C GLU A 340 -24.91 -28.70 8.71
N SER A 341 -25.24 -29.79 9.43
CA SER A 341 -25.33 -29.76 10.88
C SER A 341 -23.93 -29.48 11.46
N GLU A 342 -23.85 -28.49 12.33
CA GLU A 342 -22.63 -27.99 12.96
C GLU A 342 -21.75 -29.13 13.54
N SER A 343 -20.53 -29.31 13.02
CA SER A 343 -19.44 -29.91 13.80
C SER A 343 -18.69 -28.87 14.64
N PHE A 344 -19.18 -27.63 14.67
CA PHE A 344 -18.64 -26.58 15.52
C PHE A 344 -19.17 -26.76 16.94
N GLY A 345 -18.49 -27.63 17.71
CA GLY A 345 -18.59 -27.69 19.16
C GLY A 345 -19.52 -28.77 19.72
N SER A 346 -19.17 -30.05 19.52
CA SER A 346 -19.58 -31.10 20.46
C SER A 346 -18.36 -31.74 21.11
N ASP A 347 -17.56 -30.93 21.82
CA ASP A 347 -16.77 -31.46 22.92
C ASP A 347 -17.72 -31.55 24.12
N LYS A 348 -18.62 -32.53 24.07
CA LYS A 348 -19.32 -32.98 25.27
C LYS A 348 -18.25 -33.69 26.08
N GLY A 349 -17.87 -33.10 27.20
CA GLY A 349 -17.00 -33.73 28.17
C GLY A 349 -17.48 -35.15 28.47
N GLU A 350 -16.64 -36.11 28.12
CA GLU A 350 -16.75 -37.48 28.61
C GLU A 350 -15.88 -37.58 29.86
N SER A 351 -16.60 -37.70 30.98
CA SER A 351 -16.26 -38.23 32.31
C SER A 351 -14.88 -38.00 32.90
#